data_AF-A0A6P2RGA9-F1
#
_entry.id   AF-A0A6P2RGA9-F1
#
_cell.length_a   1.000
_cell.length_b   1.000
_cell.length_c   1.000
_cell.angle_alpha   90.00
_cell.angle_beta   90.00
_cell.angle_gamma   90.00
#
_symmetry.space_group_name_H-M   'P 1'
#
loop_
_entity.id
_entity.type
_entity.pdbx_description
1 polymer ?
#
loop_
_entity_poly.entity_id
_entity_poly.type
_entity_poly.pdbx_seq_one_letter_code
_entity_poly.pdbx_strand_id
1 'polypeptide(L)'
;MSVARSALHYESTRAVRDAPVLAAMSILSAQYPRYGYRRIQIFLGRQGHSMSVDRAWRLWRLAGLQVPRKRPRRRVSVHRPRPQPATAARHVWAYDFVFDACANGQQLKCLTVIDEYTRECLAIDVAGSIRSGRVIEVLSQLISLHGVPRYLRSDNGPEFVSRAILKWAAQNVHGHGAQRSRQALAERRG
;
A
#
# COMPACT_ATOMS: atom_id res chain seq x y z
N MET A 1 62.81 31.53 -2.07
CA MET A 1 62.15 30.58 -1.16
C MET A 1 62.33 29.17 -1.72
N SER A 2 63.25 28.39 -1.16
CA SER A 2 63.55 27.03 -1.61
C SER A 2 62.67 26.04 -0.86
N VAL A 3 61.69 25.45 -1.55
CA VAL A 3 60.91 24.33 -0.99
C VAL A 3 61.78 23.07 -1.04
N ALA A 4 61.83 22.30 0.05
CA ALA A 4 62.58 21.06 0.11
C ALA A 4 62.05 20.05 -0.94
N ARG A 5 62.94 19.43 -1.73
CA ARG A 5 62.59 18.44 -2.78
C ARG A 5 61.74 17.26 -2.26
N SER A 6 61.81 16.94 -0.97
CA SER A 6 61.00 15.90 -0.33
C SER A 6 59.50 16.21 -0.27
N ALA A 7 59.09 17.48 -0.41
CA ALA A 7 57.69 17.86 -0.48
C ALA A 7 57.03 17.55 -1.84
N LEU A 8 57.82 17.24 -2.88
CA LEU A 8 57.33 16.96 -4.24
C LEU A 8 56.95 15.48 -4.48
N HIS A 9 57.15 14.60 -3.49
CA HIS A 9 56.88 13.15 -3.60
C HIS A 9 55.94 12.62 -2.51
N TYR A 10 55.04 13.45 -1.98
CA TYR A 10 53.99 12.95 -1.08
C TYR A 10 52.90 12.24 -1.89
N GLU A 11 53.08 10.95 -2.14
CA GLU A 11 52.00 10.08 -2.57
C GLU A 11 51.21 9.62 -1.35
N SER A 12 49.94 10.01 -1.28
CA SER A 12 49.05 9.61 -0.20
C SER A 12 48.93 8.07 -0.14
N THR A 13 49.64 7.45 0.80
CA THR A 13 49.62 5.99 1.05
C THR A 13 48.20 5.47 1.32
N ARG A 14 47.28 6.35 1.71
CA ARG A 14 45.86 6.03 1.91
C ARG A 14 45.16 5.67 0.60
N ALA A 15 45.49 6.31 -0.52
CA ALA A 15 44.87 6.02 -1.81
C ALA A 15 45.20 4.60 -2.28
N VAL A 16 46.48 4.20 -2.15
CA VAL A 16 46.95 2.85 -2.49
C VAL A 16 46.28 1.80 -1.60
N ARG A 17 46.13 2.06 -0.29
CA ARG A 17 45.46 1.14 0.64
C ARG A 17 43.94 1.06 0.47
N ASP A 18 43.31 2.13 0.01
CA ASP A 18 41.85 2.21 -0.15
C ASP A 18 41.39 1.64 -1.51
N ALA A 19 42.26 1.60 -2.53
CA ALA A 19 41.97 1.05 -3.86
C ALA A 19 41.37 -0.38 -3.88
N PRO A 20 41.97 -1.40 -3.22
CA PRO A 20 41.39 -2.75 -3.22
C PRO A 20 40.03 -2.81 -2.51
N VAL A 21 39.85 -2.00 -1.47
CA VAL A 21 38.59 -1.92 -0.73
C VAL A 21 37.49 -1.28 -1.57
N LEU A 22 37.80 -0.22 -2.32
CA LEU A 22 36.85 0.45 -3.21
C LEU A 22 36.39 -0.49 -4.34
N ALA A 23 37.29 -1.29 -4.91
CA ALA A 23 36.95 -2.29 -5.90
C ALA A 23 35.98 -3.34 -5.34
N ALA A 24 36.30 -3.94 -4.19
CA ALA A 24 35.45 -4.92 -3.53
C ALA A 24 34.09 -4.33 -3.11
N MET A 25 34.07 -3.08 -2.63
CA MET A 25 32.85 -2.38 -2.22
C MET A 25 31.90 -2.15 -3.40
N SER A 26 32.42 -1.77 -4.57
CA SER A 26 31.63 -1.61 -5.80
C SER A 26 31.00 -2.92 -6.25
N ILE A 27 31.75 -4.02 -6.21
CA ILE A 27 31.25 -5.37 -6.57
C ILE A 27 30.10 -5.77 -5.63
N LEU A 28 30.30 -5.64 -4.32
CA LEU A 28 29.27 -6.00 -3.34
C LEU A 28 28.05 -5.08 -3.42
N SER A 29 28.23 -3.80 -3.74
CA SER A 29 27.10 -2.86 -3.94
C SER A 29 26.28 -3.22 -5.17
N ALA A 30 26.91 -3.69 -6.25
CA ALA A 30 26.20 -4.16 -7.44
C ALA A 30 25.46 -5.48 -7.18
N GLN A 31 26.07 -6.40 -6.43
CA GLN A 31 25.46 -7.68 -6.04
C GLN A 31 24.28 -7.49 -5.07
N TYR A 32 24.37 -6.52 -4.16
CA TYR A 32 23.36 -6.21 -3.17
C TYR A 32 22.89 -4.75 -3.23
N PRO A 33 22.15 -4.32 -4.28
CA PRO A 33 21.80 -2.92 -4.50
C PRO A 33 21.01 -2.27 -3.35
N ARG A 34 20.37 -3.07 -2.48
CA ARG A 34 19.56 -2.58 -1.35
C ARG A 34 20.36 -2.40 -0.06
N TYR A 35 21.64 -2.76 -0.04
CA TYR A 35 22.48 -2.71 1.15
C TYR A 35 23.30 -1.44 1.14
N GLY A 36 23.23 -0.69 2.25
CA GLY A 36 24.10 0.46 2.47
C GLY A 36 25.45 0.07 3.07
N TYR A 37 26.34 1.06 3.21
CA TYR A 37 27.71 0.89 3.67
C TYR A 37 27.86 0.04 4.94
N ARG A 38 26.93 0.14 5.91
CA ARG A 38 26.97 -0.67 7.15
C ARG A 38 26.85 -2.18 6.90
N ARG A 39 25.98 -2.60 5.98
CA ARG A 39 25.86 -4.02 5.62
C ARG A 39 27.02 -4.47 4.74
N ILE A 40 27.43 -3.62 3.80
CA ILE A 40 28.55 -3.91 2.89
C ILE A 40 29.87 -4.03 3.66
N GLN A 41 30.09 -3.22 4.70
CA GLN A 41 31.22 -3.33 5.62
C GLN A 41 31.34 -4.72 6.26
N ILE A 42 30.22 -5.35 6.65
CA ILE A 42 30.23 -6.69 7.23
C ILE A 42 30.73 -7.72 6.20
N PHE A 43 30.26 -7.62 4.95
CA PHE A 43 30.70 -8.50 3.87
C PHE A 43 32.18 -8.27 3.51
N LEU A 44 32.62 -7.01 3.48
CA LEU A 44 34.02 -6.65 3.31
C LEU A 44 34.90 -7.24 4.42
N GLY A 45 34.47 -7.19 5.68
CA GLY A 45 35.16 -7.83 6.80
C GLY A 45 35.33 -9.34 6.63
N ARG A 46 34.31 -10.03 6.09
CA ARG A 46 34.38 -11.47 5.76
C ARG A 46 35.37 -11.78 4.62
N GLN A 47 35.66 -10.81 3.77
CA GLN A 47 36.65 -10.91 2.69
C GLN A 47 38.05 -10.43 3.14
N GLY A 48 38.27 -10.22 4.44
CA GLY A 48 39.56 -9.76 4.98
C GLY A 48 39.75 -8.24 4.98
N HIS A 49 38.76 -7.47 4.53
CA HIS A 49 38.79 -6.00 4.54
C HIS A 49 38.09 -5.44 5.78
N SER A 50 38.60 -5.74 6.97
CA SER A 50 38.07 -5.21 8.23
C SER A 50 38.37 -3.71 8.38
N MET A 51 37.34 -2.92 8.71
CA MET A 51 37.47 -1.47 8.92
C MET A 51 36.40 -0.91 9.86
N SER A 52 36.61 0.31 10.34
CA SER A 52 35.60 1.05 11.11
C SER A 52 34.44 1.52 10.23
N VAL A 53 33.29 1.77 10.89
CA VAL A 53 32.06 2.26 10.25
C VAL A 53 32.30 3.59 9.53
N ASP A 54 33.09 4.49 10.14
CA ASP A 54 33.41 5.81 9.56
C ASP A 54 34.30 5.69 8.31
N ARG A 55 35.26 4.76 8.32
CA ARG A 55 36.07 4.47 7.13
C ARG A 55 35.21 3.91 6.00
N ALA A 56 34.30 2.99 6.32
CA ALA A 56 33.36 2.45 5.33
C ALA A 56 32.45 3.54 4.75
N TRP A 57 31.94 4.45 5.58
CA TRP A 57 31.13 5.58 5.14
C TRP A 57 31.91 6.55 4.23
N ARG A 58 33.16 6.89 4.60
CA ARG A 58 34.04 7.74 3.79
C ARG A 58 34.27 7.14 2.40
N LEU A 59 34.61 5.85 2.35
CA LEU A 59 34.87 5.14 1.08
C LEU A 59 33.60 5.01 0.24
N TRP A 60 32.46 4.74 0.87
CA TRP A 60 31.15 4.68 0.21
C TRP A 60 30.81 6.01 -0.48
N ARG A 61 31.08 7.15 0.19
CA ARG A 61 30.88 8.49 -0.38
C ARG A 61 31.88 8.78 -1.49
N LEU A 62 33.15 8.43 -1.33
CA LEU A 62 34.18 8.60 -2.36
C LEU A 62 33.89 7.78 -3.63
N ALA A 63 33.31 6.58 -3.46
CA ALA A 63 32.88 5.72 -4.56
C ALA A 63 31.58 6.19 -5.26
N GLY A 64 30.94 7.26 -4.76
CA GLY A 64 29.67 7.77 -5.31
C GLY A 64 28.48 6.82 -5.14
N LEU A 65 28.58 5.85 -4.23
CA LEU A 65 27.55 4.83 -4.04
C LEU A 65 26.35 5.37 -3.27
N GLN A 66 25.14 5.02 -3.69
CA GLN A 66 23.90 5.36 -3.01
C GLN A 66 22.96 4.17 -2.97
N VAL A 67 22.26 4.00 -1.85
CA VAL A 67 21.21 2.99 -1.76
C VAL A 67 19.96 3.52 -2.47
N PRO A 68 19.45 2.83 -3.52
CA PRO A 68 18.24 3.24 -4.20
C PRO A 68 17.07 3.36 -3.22
N ARG A 69 16.30 4.44 -3.34
CA ARG A 69 15.09 4.62 -2.54
C ARG A 69 14.14 3.45 -2.80
N LYS A 70 13.57 2.90 -1.72
CA LYS A 70 12.56 1.84 -1.81
C LYS A 70 11.39 2.34 -2.64
N ARG A 71 11.23 1.85 -3.87
CA ARG A 71 10.08 2.17 -4.70
C ARG A 71 8.80 1.70 -3.99
N PRO A 72 7.77 2.55 -3.83
CA PRO A 72 6.47 2.10 -3.37
C PRO A 72 5.98 0.98 -4.30
N ARG A 73 5.39 -0.07 -3.73
CA ARG A 73 4.71 -1.08 -4.55
C ARG A 73 3.55 -0.39 -5.28
N ARG A 74 3.63 -0.28 -6.61
CA ARG A 74 2.45 0.05 -7.43
C ARG A 74 1.47 -1.11 -7.27
N ARG A 75 0.30 -0.86 -6.66
CA ARG A 75 -0.83 -1.77 -6.75
C ARG A 75 -1.30 -1.72 -8.21
N VAL A 76 -1.02 -2.78 -8.98
CA VAL A 76 -1.62 -2.94 -10.30
C VAL A 76 -3.12 -3.07 -10.05
N SER A 77 -3.90 -2.07 -10.45
CA SER A 77 -5.36 -2.19 -10.50
C SER A 77 -5.67 -3.12 -11.66
N VAL A 78 -5.59 -4.42 -11.42
CA VAL A 78 -6.22 -5.39 -12.32
C VAL A 78 -7.69 -5.04 -12.29
N HIS A 79 -8.21 -4.49 -13.39
CA HIS A 79 -9.64 -4.30 -13.59
C HIS A 79 -10.26 -5.71 -13.51
N ARG A 80 -10.71 -6.10 -12.31
CA ARG A 80 -11.47 -7.33 -12.14
C ARG A 80 -12.82 -7.04 -12.80
N PRO A 81 -13.26 -7.84 -13.77
CA PRO A 81 -14.63 -7.74 -14.27
C PRO A 81 -15.57 -7.81 -13.07
N ARG A 82 -16.49 -6.85 -12.95
CA ARG A 82 -17.51 -6.91 -11.90
C ARG A 82 -18.30 -8.20 -12.12
N PRO A 83 -18.42 -9.09 -11.11
CA PRO A 83 -18.97 -10.43 -11.31
C PRO A 83 -20.38 -10.44 -11.94
N GLN A 84 -21.14 -9.35 -11.78
CA GLN A 84 -22.46 -9.18 -12.37
C GLN A 84 -22.72 -7.69 -12.69
N PRO A 85 -22.80 -7.27 -13.96
CA PRO A 85 -23.27 -5.92 -14.30
C PRO A 85 -24.78 -5.79 -14.01
N ALA A 86 -25.21 -4.63 -13.53
CA ALA A 86 -26.63 -4.35 -13.35
C ALA A 86 -27.32 -4.25 -14.71
N THR A 87 -28.45 -4.94 -14.86
CA THR A 87 -29.21 -5.04 -16.12
C THR A 87 -30.51 -4.23 -16.14
N ALA A 88 -30.92 -3.68 -14.99
CA ALA A 88 -32.13 -2.87 -14.84
C ALA A 88 -32.03 -2.01 -13.57
N ALA A 89 -32.88 -0.99 -13.47
CA ALA A 89 -33.05 -0.23 -12.24
C ALA A 89 -33.43 -1.16 -11.08
N ARG A 90 -32.91 -0.88 -9.88
CA ARG A 90 -33.06 -1.66 -8.65
C ARG A 90 -32.50 -3.09 -8.74
N HIS A 91 -31.73 -3.41 -9.78
CA HIS A 91 -31.08 -4.71 -9.87
C HIS A 91 -29.94 -4.79 -8.84
N VAL A 92 -29.03 -3.82 -8.85
CA VAL A 92 -27.88 -3.79 -7.93
C VAL A 92 -27.79 -2.41 -7.30
N TRP A 93 -27.91 -2.36 -5.98
CA TRP A 93 -27.48 -1.19 -5.22
C TRP A 93 -26.06 -1.40 -4.72
N ALA A 94 -25.19 -0.45 -4.97
CA ALA A 94 -23.84 -0.42 -4.43
C ALA A 94 -23.76 0.62 -3.33
N TYR A 95 -23.15 0.26 -2.21
CA TYR A 95 -22.86 1.21 -1.14
C TYR A 95 -21.38 1.21 -0.78
N ASP A 96 -20.86 2.39 -0.44
CA ASP A 96 -19.46 2.60 -0.10
C ASP A 96 -19.30 3.67 1.00
N PHE A 97 -18.09 3.75 1.56
CA PHE A 97 -17.70 4.77 2.53
C PHE A 97 -16.62 5.69 1.95
N VAL A 98 -16.95 6.98 1.89
CA VAL A 98 -15.98 8.04 1.62
C VAL A 98 -15.54 8.64 2.94
N PHE A 99 -14.24 8.86 3.11
CA PHE A 99 -13.68 9.51 4.29
C PHE A 99 -13.18 10.89 3.91
N ASP A 100 -13.50 11.87 4.76
CA ASP A 100 -13.03 13.24 4.63
C ASP A 100 -12.63 13.79 6.00
N ALA A 101 -12.03 14.96 6.04
CA ALA A 101 -11.71 15.66 7.28
C ALA A 101 -12.00 17.15 7.14
N CYS A 102 -12.70 17.71 8.12
CA CYS A 102 -12.90 19.14 8.23
C CYS A 102 -11.56 19.86 8.49
N ALA A 103 -11.50 21.16 8.20
CA ALA A 103 -10.33 21.99 8.44
C ALA A 103 -9.87 22.00 9.92
N ASN A 104 -10.77 21.69 10.86
CA ASN A 104 -10.49 21.54 12.29
C ASN A 104 -9.96 20.14 12.67
N GLY A 105 -9.71 19.24 11.70
CA GLY A 105 -9.22 17.88 11.93
C GLY A 105 -10.30 16.86 12.30
N GLN A 106 -11.56 17.27 12.41
CA GLN A 106 -12.67 16.35 12.65
C GLN A 106 -12.87 15.44 11.44
N GLN A 107 -12.81 14.12 11.67
CA GLN A 107 -13.07 13.13 10.62
C GLN A 107 -14.55 13.10 10.27
N LEU A 108 -14.83 13.02 8.98
CA LEU A 108 -16.15 12.77 8.41
C LEU A 108 -16.12 11.43 7.67
N LYS A 109 -17.20 10.68 7.86
CA LYS A 109 -17.46 9.44 7.14
C LYS A 109 -18.79 9.59 6.44
N CYS A 110 -18.79 9.38 5.13
CA CYS A 110 -19.96 9.48 4.28
C CYS A 110 -20.31 8.08 3.77
N LEU A 111 -21.51 7.59 4.09
CA LEU A 111 -22.10 6.42 3.45
C LEU A 111 -22.78 6.89 2.16
N THR A 112 -22.33 6.37 1.02
CA THR A 112 -22.97 6.61 -0.27
C THR A 112 -23.71 5.35 -0.71
N VAL A 113 -24.91 5.51 -1.26
CA VAL A 113 -25.69 4.41 -1.86
C VAL A 113 -26.11 4.84 -3.26
N ILE A 114 -25.79 4.02 -4.25
CA ILE A 114 -26.12 4.27 -5.66
C ILE A 114 -26.82 3.07 -6.27
N ASP A 115 -27.70 3.34 -7.23
CA ASP A 115 -28.18 2.32 -8.16
C ASP A 115 -27.16 2.17 -9.30
N GLU A 116 -26.64 0.95 -9.50
CA GLU A 116 -25.58 0.73 -10.50
C GLU A 116 -26.06 0.88 -11.94
N TYR A 117 -27.35 0.66 -12.22
CA TYR A 117 -27.90 0.75 -13.57
C TYR A 117 -28.25 2.20 -13.92
N THR A 118 -29.04 2.87 -13.08
CA THR A 118 -29.47 4.26 -13.35
C THR A 118 -28.39 5.29 -13.05
N ARG A 119 -27.37 4.91 -12.28
CA ARG A 119 -26.35 5.82 -11.71
C ARG A 119 -26.93 6.88 -10.80
N GLU A 120 -28.16 6.69 -10.33
CA GLU A 120 -28.81 7.54 -9.36
C GLU A 120 -28.15 7.40 -7.99
N CYS A 121 -27.90 8.53 -7.33
CA CYS A 121 -27.45 8.57 -5.95
C CYS A 121 -28.68 8.53 -5.03
N LEU A 122 -28.90 7.37 -4.40
CA LEU A 122 -30.06 7.12 -3.55
C LEU A 122 -29.91 7.77 -2.17
N ALA A 123 -28.70 7.74 -1.60
CA ALA A 123 -28.42 8.39 -0.32
C ALA A 123 -26.96 8.81 -0.19
N ILE A 124 -26.75 9.91 0.53
CA ILE A 124 -25.47 10.29 1.13
C ILE A 124 -25.74 10.59 2.60
N ASP A 125 -25.31 9.71 3.49
CA ASP A 125 -25.43 9.89 4.93
C ASP A 125 -24.05 10.24 5.51
N VAL A 126 -23.94 11.38 6.17
CA VAL A 126 -22.66 11.92 6.67
C VAL A 126 -22.66 11.96 8.20
N ALA A 127 -21.64 11.37 8.82
CA ALA A 127 -21.44 11.43 10.26
C ALA A 127 -19.96 11.30 10.63
N GLY A 128 -19.57 11.75 11.83
CA GLY A 128 -18.20 11.53 12.33
C GLY A 128 -17.85 10.04 12.53
N SER A 129 -18.86 9.19 12.69
CA SER A 129 -18.72 7.73 12.70
C SER A 129 -20.02 7.08 12.22
N ILE A 130 -19.91 6.13 11.29
CA ILE A 130 -21.04 5.34 10.79
C ILE A 130 -20.81 3.88 11.16
N ARG A 131 -21.67 3.38 12.06
CA ARG A 131 -21.75 1.97 12.49
C ARG A 131 -22.81 1.22 11.68
N SER A 132 -22.80 -0.11 11.80
CA SER A 132 -23.71 -0.99 11.06
C SER A 132 -25.19 -0.71 11.26
N GLY A 133 -25.62 -0.27 12.44
CA GLY A 133 -27.02 0.09 12.71
C GLY A 133 -27.50 1.22 11.81
N ARG A 134 -26.73 2.31 11.72
CA ARG A 134 -27.04 3.44 10.84
C ARG A 134 -27.06 3.06 9.37
N VAL A 135 -26.17 2.16 8.93
CA VAL A 135 -26.20 1.63 7.56
C VAL A 135 -27.51 0.88 7.29
N ILE A 136 -27.93 0.02 8.23
CA ILE A 136 -29.18 -0.74 8.14
C ILE A 136 -30.39 0.22 8.10
N GLU A 137 -30.40 1.26 8.92
CA GLU A 137 -31.47 2.27 8.94
C GLU A 137 -31.60 2.97 7.58
N VAL A 138 -30.49 3.48 7.03
CA VAL A 138 -30.46 4.14 5.71
C VAL A 138 -30.94 3.18 4.62
N LEU A 139 -30.42 1.95 4.59
CA LEU A 139 -30.84 0.96 3.58
C LEU A 139 -32.31 0.54 3.74
N SER A 140 -32.81 0.41 4.96
CA SER A 140 -34.22 0.08 5.23
C SER A 140 -35.13 1.21 4.76
N GLN A 141 -34.76 2.47 5.01
CA GLN A 141 -35.50 3.63 4.52
C GLN A 141 -35.53 3.67 2.99
N LEU A 142 -34.40 3.43 2.33
CA LEU A 142 -34.34 3.37 0.87
C LEU A 142 -35.20 2.25 0.29
N ILE A 143 -35.20 1.07 0.92
CA ILE A 143 -36.07 -0.05 0.53
C ILE A 143 -37.54 0.35 0.63
N SER A 144 -37.94 1.04 1.69
CA SER A 144 -39.32 1.51 1.85
C SER A 144 -39.73 2.53 0.78
N LEU A 145 -38.79 3.36 0.30
CA LEU A 145 -39.06 4.43 -0.67
C LEU A 145 -39.03 3.93 -2.13
N HIS A 146 -38.02 3.13 -2.48
CA HIS A 146 -37.74 2.74 -3.86
C HIS A 146 -38.09 1.28 -4.16
N GLY A 147 -38.43 0.50 -3.14
CA GLY A 147 -38.58 -0.96 -3.22
C GLY A 147 -37.26 -1.70 -2.99
N VAL A 148 -37.37 -3.01 -2.79
CA VAL A 148 -36.24 -3.89 -2.48
C VAL A 148 -35.35 -4.07 -3.72
N PRO A 149 -34.02 -3.83 -3.65
CA PRO A 149 -33.12 -4.18 -4.74
C PRO A 149 -32.95 -5.69 -4.85
N ARG A 150 -32.57 -6.21 -6.02
CA ARG A 150 -32.29 -7.66 -6.16
C ARG A 150 -30.97 -8.07 -5.51
N TYR A 151 -29.96 -7.21 -5.55
CA TYR A 151 -28.67 -7.42 -4.92
C TYR A 151 -28.16 -6.15 -4.24
N LEU A 152 -27.45 -6.35 -3.12
CA LEU A 152 -26.70 -5.31 -2.44
C LEU A 152 -25.20 -5.61 -2.54
N ARG A 153 -24.43 -4.64 -3.02
CA ARG A 153 -22.98 -4.74 -3.18
C ARG A 153 -22.27 -3.77 -2.25
N SER A 154 -21.21 -4.25 -1.61
CA SER A 154 -20.25 -3.42 -0.91
C SER A 154 -18.92 -3.48 -1.64
N ASP A 155 -18.36 -2.33 -1.99
CA ASP A 155 -17.02 -2.23 -2.61
C ASP A 155 -15.90 -2.30 -1.56
N ASN A 156 -16.24 -2.19 -0.27
CA ASN A 156 -15.35 -2.51 0.83
C ASN A 156 -15.42 -4.01 1.14
N GLY A 157 -14.26 -4.67 1.18
CA GLY A 157 -14.17 -6.13 1.36
C GLY A 157 -14.91 -6.65 2.60
N PRO A 158 -15.04 -7.98 2.76
CA PRO A 158 -15.84 -8.61 3.83
C PRO A 158 -15.48 -8.18 5.26
N GLU A 159 -14.30 -7.60 5.47
CA GLU A 159 -13.87 -7.03 6.75
C GLU A 159 -14.64 -5.76 7.14
N PHE A 160 -15.21 -5.05 6.17
CA PHE A 160 -16.03 -3.85 6.36
C PHE A 160 -17.54 -4.14 6.38
N VAL A 161 -17.95 -5.33 5.92
CA VAL A 161 -19.35 -5.76 5.99
C VAL A 161 -19.58 -6.44 7.35
N SER A 162 -20.21 -5.72 8.26
CA SER A 162 -20.56 -6.29 9.58
C SER A 162 -21.50 -7.50 9.44
N ARG A 163 -21.41 -8.44 10.40
CA ARG A 163 -22.36 -9.57 10.53
C ARG A 163 -23.81 -9.09 10.62
N ALA A 164 -24.05 -7.93 11.22
CA ALA A 164 -25.37 -7.33 11.33
C ALA A 164 -25.95 -6.98 9.96
N ILE A 165 -25.17 -6.33 9.09
CA ILE A 165 -25.58 -5.98 7.72
C ILE A 165 -25.86 -7.25 6.91
N LEU A 166 -24.99 -8.26 6.99
CA LEU A 166 -25.21 -9.53 6.30
C LEU A 166 -26.50 -10.23 6.75
N LYS A 167 -26.74 -10.29 8.07
CA LYS A 167 -27.95 -10.89 8.64
C LYS A 167 -29.19 -10.14 8.19
N TRP A 168 -29.16 -8.80 8.26
CA TRP A 168 -30.27 -7.96 7.83
C TRP A 168 -30.55 -8.10 6.32
N ALA A 169 -29.51 -8.07 5.48
CA ALA A 169 -29.66 -8.20 4.03
C ALA A 169 -30.25 -9.58 3.67
N ALA A 170 -29.81 -10.66 4.33
CA ALA A 170 -30.36 -11.99 4.12
C ALA A 170 -31.86 -12.11 4.46
N GLN A 171 -32.38 -11.23 5.32
CA GLN A 171 -33.79 -11.21 5.73
C GLN A 171 -34.65 -10.30 4.86
N ASN A 172 -34.08 -9.27 4.23
CA ASN A 172 -34.82 -8.18 3.60
C ASN A 172 -34.57 -8.05 2.09
N VAL A 173 -33.52 -8.66 1.54
CA VAL A 173 -33.15 -8.59 0.12
C VAL A 173 -33.37 -9.96 -0.52
N HIS A 174 -34.35 -10.06 -1.42
CA HIS A 174 -34.74 -11.30 -2.07
C HIS A 174 -33.83 -11.62 -3.27
N GLY A 175 -32.67 -12.15 -2.96
CA GLY A 175 -31.73 -12.73 -3.92
C GLY A 175 -30.71 -13.56 -3.15
N HIS A 176 -30.79 -14.89 -3.27
CA HIS A 176 -29.75 -15.79 -2.76
C HIS A 176 -28.41 -15.43 -3.42
N GLY A 177 -27.66 -14.55 -2.77
CA GLY A 177 -26.50 -13.90 -3.34
C GLY A 177 -25.93 -12.82 -2.44
N ALA A 178 -25.86 -13.06 -1.12
CA ALA A 178 -24.78 -12.48 -0.34
C ALA A 178 -23.48 -13.10 -0.86
N GLN A 179 -22.98 -12.59 -1.99
CA GLN A 179 -21.83 -13.16 -2.66
C GLN A 179 -20.62 -12.84 -1.78
N ARG A 180 -20.31 -13.80 -0.91
CA ARG A 180 -19.07 -13.87 -0.16
C ARG A 180 -17.95 -13.68 -1.17
N SER A 181 -17.13 -12.66 -0.98
CA SER A 181 -15.79 -12.58 -1.57
C SER A 181 -14.90 -13.65 -0.91
N ARG A 182 -15.20 -14.93 -1.13
CA ARG A 182 -14.31 -16.06 -0.83
C ARG A 182 -13.74 -16.56 -2.15
N GLN A 183 -12.66 -15.91 -2.57
CA GLN A 183 -11.64 -16.53 -3.42
C GLN A 183 -10.36 -15.70 -3.29
N ALA A 184 -9.54 -16.06 -2.28
CA ALA A 184 -8.08 -15.90 -2.24
C ALA A 184 -7.46 -16.36 -0.89
N LEU A 185 -8.07 -17.32 -0.16
CA LEU A 185 -7.42 -17.93 1.00
C LEU A 185 -7.80 -19.41 1.15
N ALA A 186 -7.49 -20.21 0.13
CA ALA A 186 -7.47 -21.67 0.23
C ALA A 186 -6.45 -22.34 -0.72
N GLU A 187 -5.64 -21.59 -1.47
CA GLU A 187 -4.58 -22.15 -2.32
C GLU A 187 -3.24 -21.52 -1.96
N ARG A 188 -2.77 -21.86 -0.76
CA ARG A 188 -1.35 -21.87 -0.37
C ARG A 188 -1.13 -22.95 0.67
N ARG A 189 -1.29 -24.23 0.30
CA ARG A 189 -0.55 -25.39 0.82
C ARG A 189 -0.66 -26.52 -0.21
N GLY A 190 0.42 -26.68 -0.96
CA GLY A 190 0.65 -27.60 -2.06
C GLY A 190 1.96 -27.16 -2.70
#